data_AF-A0A6L7CM14-F1
#
_entry.id   AF-A0A6L7CM14-F1
#
_cell.length_a   1.000
_cell.length_b   1.000
_cell.length_c   1.000
_cell.angle_alpha   90.00
_cell.angle_beta   90.00
_cell.angle_gamma   90.00
#
_symmetry.space_group_name_H-M   'P 1'
#
loop_
_entity.id
_entity.type
_entity.pdbx_description
1 polymer ?
#
loop_
_entity_poly.entity_id
_entity_poly.type
_entity_poly.pdbx_seq_one_letter_code
_entity_poly.pdbx_strand_id
1 'polypeptide(L)'
;AHLMAISGLHIAFAALLAAGLIRSGQIFLPGRWIHWQIPLIGGICCAAFYAWLTGMQPPALRTMVALATWGMLKLSGRQWSGWDVWICCLAVILLMDPVAILSQSLWLSAAAVAALIFWYQWFPCPEWQLPPVLRAVVSLIHLQLGITLLLMPVQIVIFHGISLTSFIANLLAIPLVTFITVPLILAAMVVHLSGPLILEQGLWFLADRSLALLFWGLKSLPEGWINIAECWQWLSFSPWFLLVVWRLNAWRTLPAMCVAGGLLMCWPLWQKPRPDEWQLYMLDVGQGLAMVIARNGKAILYDTGLAWPEGDSGQQLIIPWLHWHNLEPEGVILSHEHLDHRGGLDSILHIWPMLWIRSPLNWEHHQPCVRGEAWQWQGLRFSAHWPLQGSNDKGNNHSCVVKVDDGTNSILLTGDIEAPAEQKMLSRYWQQVQATLLQVPHHGSNTSSSLPLIQRVNGKVALASASRYNAWRLPSNKVKHRYQLQGYQWIDTPHQGQTTVNFSAQGWRISSLREQILPRWYHQWFGVPVDNG
;
A
#
# COMPACT_ATOMS: atom_id res chain seq x y z
N ALA A 1 -3.79 -11.81 9.19
CA ALA A 1 -3.30 -10.65 9.97
C ALA A 1 -4.43 -9.89 10.69
N HIS A 2 -5.43 -9.34 9.99
CA HIS A 2 -6.47 -8.49 10.60
C HIS A 2 -7.30 -9.14 11.72
N LEU A 3 -7.62 -10.44 11.61
CA LEU A 3 -8.33 -11.21 12.65
C LEU A 3 -7.46 -11.53 13.88
N MET A 4 -6.15 -11.58 13.71
CA MET A 4 -5.19 -11.89 14.79
C MET A 4 -4.71 -10.62 15.51
N ALA A 5 -4.73 -9.48 14.83
CA ALA A 5 -4.65 -8.18 15.48
C ALA A 5 -5.91 -7.97 16.33
N ILE A 6 -5.77 -7.38 17.52
CA ILE A 6 -6.88 -7.10 18.42
C ILE A 6 -7.89 -6.21 17.68
N SER A 7 -8.94 -6.84 17.18
CA SER A 7 -9.91 -6.20 16.32
C SER A 7 -11.03 -5.58 17.17
N GLY A 8 -11.70 -4.57 16.62
CA GLY A 8 -12.88 -4.00 17.27
C GLY A 8 -13.98 -5.02 17.53
N LEU A 9 -14.03 -6.11 16.76
CA LEU A 9 -14.98 -7.20 16.99
C LEU A 9 -14.75 -7.90 18.33
N HIS A 10 -13.49 -8.13 18.73
CA HIS A 10 -13.18 -8.79 20.01
C HIS A 10 -13.59 -7.92 21.21
N ILE A 11 -13.38 -6.60 21.10
CA ILE A 11 -13.74 -5.63 22.15
C ILE A 11 -15.26 -5.51 22.26
N ALA A 12 -15.96 -5.39 21.13
CA ALA A 12 -17.42 -5.37 21.09
C ALA A 12 -18.01 -6.68 21.64
N PHE A 13 -17.40 -7.83 21.30
CA PHE A 13 -17.80 -9.12 21.83
C PHE A 13 -17.57 -9.22 23.34
N ALA A 14 -16.44 -8.77 23.87
CA ALA A 14 -16.19 -8.70 25.31
C ALA A 14 -17.24 -7.84 26.04
N ALA A 15 -17.60 -6.68 25.46
CA ALA A 15 -18.69 -5.85 25.98
C ALA A 15 -20.04 -6.57 25.99
N LEU A 16 -20.37 -7.29 24.91
CA LEU A 16 -21.61 -8.08 24.82
C LEU A 16 -21.63 -9.23 25.83
N LEU A 17 -20.51 -9.94 25.99
CA LEU A 17 -20.35 -11.02 26.96
C LEU A 17 -20.57 -10.49 28.38
N ALA A 18 -19.90 -9.40 28.75
CA ALA A 18 -20.06 -8.77 30.05
C ALA A 18 -21.50 -8.29 30.28
N ALA A 19 -22.11 -7.62 29.30
CA ALA A 19 -23.50 -7.22 29.36
C ALA A 19 -24.44 -8.42 29.54
N GLY A 20 -24.19 -9.53 28.83
CA GLY A 20 -24.92 -10.78 28.96
C GLY A 20 -24.80 -11.40 30.35
N LEU A 21 -23.59 -11.48 30.91
CA LEU A 21 -23.34 -11.99 32.25
C LEU A 21 -24.03 -11.14 33.32
N ILE A 22 -23.94 -9.81 33.22
CA ILE A 22 -24.64 -8.89 34.12
C ILE A 22 -26.16 -9.08 34.01
N ARG A 23 -26.69 -9.22 32.78
CA ARG A 23 -28.11 -9.45 32.54
C ARG A 23 -28.59 -10.78 33.13
N SER A 24 -27.80 -11.84 33.01
CA SER A 24 -28.09 -13.15 33.62
C SER A 24 -28.06 -13.07 35.15
N GLY A 25 -27.11 -12.33 35.73
CA GLY A 25 -27.05 -12.11 37.18
C GLY A 25 -28.27 -11.36 37.73
N GLN A 26 -28.83 -10.42 36.95
CA GLN A 26 -30.04 -9.69 37.32
C GLN A 26 -31.28 -10.59 37.51
N ILE A 27 -31.29 -11.82 36.96
CA ILE A 27 -32.40 -12.78 37.15
C ILE A 27 -32.57 -13.15 38.63
N PHE A 28 -31.47 -13.12 39.40
CA PHE A 28 -31.47 -13.43 40.83
C PHE A 28 -31.68 -12.20 41.72
N LEU A 29 -31.80 -11.00 41.16
CA LEU A 29 -31.94 -9.76 41.91
C LEU A 29 -33.42 -9.35 42.07
N PRO A 30 -33.79 -8.64 43.15
CA PRO A 30 -35.12 -8.06 43.29
C PRO A 30 -35.41 -7.07 42.14
N GLY A 31 -36.66 -7.05 41.65
CA GLY A 31 -37.07 -6.28 40.46
C GLY A 31 -36.65 -4.80 40.44
N ARG A 32 -36.50 -4.17 41.60
CA ARG A 32 -36.02 -2.78 41.75
C ARG A 32 -34.56 -2.55 41.29
N TRP A 33 -33.76 -3.60 41.10
CA TRP A 33 -32.36 -3.52 40.61
C TRP A 33 -32.23 -3.91 39.13
N ILE A 34 -33.35 -4.23 38.47
CA ILE A 34 -33.37 -4.68 37.08
C ILE A 34 -33.55 -3.46 36.17
N HIS A 35 -32.43 -2.81 35.86
CA HIS A 35 -32.36 -1.70 34.92
C HIS A 35 -31.63 -2.12 33.64
N TRP A 36 -32.14 -1.70 32.47
CA TRP A 36 -31.52 -2.01 31.17
C TRP A 36 -30.18 -1.28 30.95
N GLN A 37 -29.97 -0.18 31.67
CA GLN A 37 -28.76 0.64 31.61
C GLN A 37 -27.54 -0.07 32.24
N ILE A 38 -27.75 -0.91 33.25
CA ILE A 38 -26.65 -1.56 34.00
C ILE A 38 -25.84 -2.52 33.10
N PRO A 39 -26.46 -3.45 32.34
CA PRO A 39 -25.73 -4.26 31.36
C PRO A 39 -24.98 -3.43 30.30
N LEU A 40 -25.59 -2.33 29.83
CA LEU A 40 -24.98 -1.45 28.83
C LEU A 40 -23.71 -0.77 29.37
N ILE A 41 -23.81 -0.13 30.54
CA ILE A 41 -22.69 0.55 31.18
C ILE A 41 -21.60 -0.46 31.54
N GLY A 42 -21.98 -1.61 32.14
CA GLY A 42 -21.03 -2.66 32.47
C GLY A 42 -20.31 -3.25 31.25
N GLY A 43 -21.00 -3.41 30.12
CA GLY A 43 -20.39 -3.81 28.86
C GLY A 43 -19.37 -2.79 28.35
N ILE A 44 -19.70 -1.49 28.38
CA ILE A 44 -18.79 -0.41 27.96
C ILE A 44 -17.57 -0.33 28.91
N CYS A 45 -17.78 -0.45 30.22
CA CYS A 45 -16.68 -0.51 31.19
C CYS A 45 -15.76 -1.71 30.95
N CYS A 46 -16.32 -2.87 30.62
CA CYS A 46 -15.53 -4.05 30.26
C CYS A 46 -14.74 -3.83 28.96
N ALA A 47 -15.33 -3.24 27.93
CA ALA A 47 -14.62 -2.87 26.71
C ALA A 47 -13.48 -1.87 26.99
N ALA A 48 -13.71 -0.87 27.85
CA ALA A 48 -12.67 0.08 28.25
C ALA A 48 -11.53 -0.60 29.01
N PHE A 49 -11.85 -1.51 29.94
CA PHE A 49 -10.87 -2.31 30.65
C PHE A 49 -10.06 -3.21 29.71
N TYR A 50 -10.72 -3.88 28.77
CA TYR A 50 -10.06 -4.71 27.76
C TYR A 50 -9.16 -3.88 26.82
N ALA A 51 -9.64 -2.71 26.36
CA ALA A 51 -8.84 -1.80 25.55
C ALA A 51 -7.62 -1.27 26.31
N TRP A 52 -7.75 -1.00 27.61
CA TRP A 52 -6.64 -0.63 28.48
C TRP A 52 -5.64 -1.78 28.66
N LEU A 53 -6.11 -3.00 28.93
CA LEU A 53 -5.27 -4.19 29.09
C LEU A 53 -4.43 -4.50 27.84
N THR A 54 -4.95 -4.13 26.66
CA THR A 54 -4.28 -4.30 25.37
C THR A 54 -3.37 -3.13 24.98
N GLY A 55 -3.13 -2.19 25.89
CA GLY A 55 -2.23 -1.05 25.69
C GLY A 55 -2.86 0.10 24.88
N MET A 56 -4.19 0.16 24.78
CA MET A 56 -4.94 1.21 24.08
C MET A 56 -4.45 1.50 22.66
N GLN A 57 -4.07 0.44 21.93
CA GLN A 57 -3.65 0.54 20.54
C GLN A 57 -4.72 1.27 19.69
N PRO A 58 -4.35 2.01 18.63
CA PRO A 58 -5.30 2.86 17.91
C PRO A 58 -6.60 2.18 17.42
N PRO A 59 -6.60 0.90 16.96
CA PRO A 59 -7.84 0.19 16.64
C PRO A 59 -8.73 -0.09 17.86
N ALA A 60 -8.13 -0.40 19.00
CA ALA A 60 -8.84 -0.69 20.24
C ALA A 60 -9.48 0.58 20.82
N LEU A 61 -8.72 1.69 20.86
CA LEU A 61 -9.21 2.99 21.29
C LEU A 61 -10.42 3.44 20.46
N ARG A 62 -10.35 3.36 19.13
CA ARG A 62 -11.47 3.74 18.24
C ARG A 62 -12.73 2.93 18.50
N THR A 63 -12.58 1.63 18.76
CA THR A 63 -13.73 0.78 19.08
C THR A 63 -14.34 1.15 20.41
N MET A 64 -13.52 1.40 21.44
CA MET A 64 -13.99 1.88 22.74
C MET A 64 -14.72 3.23 22.61
N VAL A 65 -14.16 4.18 21.87
CA VAL A 65 -14.80 5.49 21.60
C VAL A 65 -16.13 5.28 20.90
N ALA A 66 -16.19 4.48 19.84
CA ALA A 66 -17.43 4.20 19.12
C ALA A 66 -18.50 3.52 20.02
N LEU A 67 -18.11 2.57 20.87
CA LEU A 67 -19.02 1.92 21.83
C LEU A 67 -19.51 2.89 22.89
N ALA A 68 -18.64 3.77 23.40
CA ALA A 68 -19.00 4.80 24.37
C ALA A 68 -19.96 5.82 23.75
N THR A 69 -19.67 6.33 22.55
CA THR A 69 -20.55 7.25 21.81
C THR A 69 -21.90 6.61 21.53
N TRP A 70 -21.94 5.38 21.01
CA TRP A 70 -23.19 4.64 20.82
C TRP A 70 -23.97 4.46 22.13
N GLY A 71 -23.28 4.12 23.22
CA GLY A 71 -23.86 3.99 24.55
C GLY A 71 -24.48 5.29 25.05
N MET A 72 -23.77 6.42 24.92
CA MET A 72 -24.27 7.75 25.29
C MET A 72 -25.50 8.14 24.47
N LEU A 73 -25.46 7.93 23.15
CA LEU A 73 -26.61 8.19 22.28
C LEU A 73 -27.81 7.32 22.65
N LYS A 74 -27.59 6.04 22.98
CA LYS A 74 -28.64 5.14 23.45
C LYS A 74 -29.21 5.56 24.81
N LEU A 75 -28.37 6.02 25.74
CA LEU A 75 -28.77 6.54 27.05
C LEU A 75 -29.53 7.86 26.96
N SER A 76 -29.36 8.64 25.88
CA SER A 76 -30.12 9.87 25.64
C SER A 76 -31.63 9.65 25.45
N GLY A 77 -32.07 8.40 25.24
CA GLY A 77 -33.48 8.04 25.05
C GLY A 77 -34.08 8.49 23.72
N ARG A 78 -33.28 9.08 22.82
CA ARG A 78 -33.71 9.51 21.49
C ARG A 78 -33.57 8.37 20.47
N GLN A 79 -34.39 8.40 19.42
CA GLN A 79 -34.25 7.50 18.28
C GLN A 79 -33.22 8.08 17.31
N TRP A 80 -32.03 7.47 17.27
CA TRP A 80 -30.97 7.79 16.33
C TRP A 80 -30.97 6.76 15.20
N SER A 81 -30.83 7.21 13.96
CA SER A 81 -30.62 6.27 12.85
C SER A 81 -29.20 5.70 12.91
N GLY A 82 -28.98 4.54 12.26
CA GLY A 82 -27.63 3.95 12.17
C GLY A 82 -26.61 4.90 11.53
N TRP A 83 -27.05 5.72 10.56
CA TRP A 83 -26.22 6.73 9.91
C TRP A 83 -25.85 7.87 10.86
N ASP A 84 -26.79 8.34 11.70
CA ASP A 84 -26.50 9.39 12.68
C ASP A 84 -25.45 8.92 13.70
N VAL A 85 -25.62 7.69 14.22
CA VAL A 85 -24.64 7.08 15.13
C VAL A 85 -23.27 6.97 14.45
N TRP A 86 -23.23 6.51 13.20
CA TRP A 86 -21.98 6.39 12.44
C TRP A 86 -21.27 7.74 12.28
N ILE A 87 -22.00 8.79 11.91
CA ILE A 87 -21.47 10.16 11.80
C ILE A 87 -20.96 10.65 13.16
N CYS A 88 -21.72 10.47 14.24
CA CYS A 88 -21.30 10.87 15.57
C CYS A 88 -20.03 10.14 16.03
N CYS A 89 -19.93 8.82 15.80
CA CYS A 89 -18.73 8.05 16.11
C CYS A 89 -17.51 8.57 15.35
N LEU A 90 -17.65 8.84 14.05
CA LEU A 90 -16.55 9.42 13.25
C LEU A 90 -16.16 10.80 13.73
N ALA A 91 -17.14 11.65 14.04
CA ALA A 91 -16.88 12.99 14.56
C ALA A 91 -16.09 12.94 15.87
N VAL A 92 -16.49 12.10 16.83
CA VAL A 92 -15.77 11.97 18.11
C VAL A 92 -14.37 11.39 17.90
N ILE A 93 -14.21 10.37 17.05
CA ILE A 93 -12.88 9.80 16.75
C ILE A 93 -11.95 10.87 16.16
N LEU A 94 -12.42 11.66 15.20
CA LEU A 94 -11.61 12.71 14.56
C LEU A 94 -11.37 13.92 15.46
N LEU A 95 -12.28 14.21 16.40
CA LEU A 95 -12.05 15.24 17.42
C LEU A 95 -10.96 14.82 18.41
N MET A 96 -10.87 13.52 18.74
CA MET A 96 -9.84 12.99 19.64
C MET A 96 -8.49 12.80 18.95
N ASP A 97 -8.50 12.34 17.69
CA ASP A 97 -7.30 12.17 16.87
C ASP A 97 -7.57 12.65 15.43
N PRO A 98 -7.29 13.94 15.14
CA PRO A 98 -7.49 14.50 13.80
C PRO A 98 -6.64 13.82 12.71
N VAL A 99 -5.49 13.25 13.08
CA VAL A 99 -4.57 12.60 12.14
C VAL A 99 -5.08 11.22 11.74
N ALA A 100 -6.04 10.65 12.48
CA ALA A 100 -6.67 9.37 12.16
C ALA A 100 -7.29 9.34 10.75
N ILE A 101 -7.66 10.49 10.19
CA ILE A 101 -8.14 10.61 8.79
C ILE A 101 -7.13 10.14 7.75
N LEU A 102 -5.84 10.09 8.10
CA LEU A 102 -4.77 9.60 7.22
C LEU A 102 -4.56 8.09 7.36
N SER A 103 -5.14 7.46 8.39
CA SER A 103 -4.97 6.04 8.64
C SER A 103 -5.87 5.21 7.72
N GLN A 104 -5.26 4.31 6.94
CA GLN A 104 -5.99 3.29 6.18
C GLN A 104 -6.92 2.47 7.09
N SER A 105 -6.51 2.21 8.33
CA SER A 105 -7.30 1.46 9.29
C SER A 105 -8.59 2.19 9.71
N LEU A 106 -8.63 3.53 9.69
CA LEU A 106 -9.87 4.29 9.93
C LEU A 106 -10.83 4.10 8.78
N TRP A 107 -10.36 4.32 7.55
CA TRP A 107 -11.18 4.17 6.34
C TRP A 107 -11.77 2.78 6.21
N LEU A 108 -10.98 1.72 6.45
CA LEU A 108 -11.46 0.34 6.39
C LEU A 108 -12.56 0.07 7.42
N SER A 109 -12.39 0.50 8.69
CA SER A 109 -13.41 0.29 9.72
C SER A 109 -14.66 1.14 9.47
N ALA A 110 -14.49 2.42 9.13
CA ALA A 110 -15.59 3.35 8.86
C ALA A 110 -16.43 2.90 7.67
N ALA A 111 -15.77 2.55 6.55
CA ALA A 111 -16.41 2.04 5.36
C ALA A 111 -17.09 0.69 5.62
N ALA A 112 -16.53 -0.18 6.45
CA ALA A 112 -17.14 -1.46 6.77
C ALA A 112 -18.49 -1.28 7.49
N VAL A 113 -18.56 -0.38 8.49
CA VAL A 113 -19.80 -0.07 9.19
C VAL A 113 -20.82 0.59 8.25
N ALA A 114 -20.39 1.56 7.44
CA ALA A 114 -21.26 2.21 6.45
C ALA A 114 -21.80 1.21 5.41
N ALA A 115 -20.94 0.33 4.89
CA ALA A 115 -21.31 -0.73 3.96
C ALA A 115 -22.34 -1.69 4.57
N LEU A 116 -22.17 -2.07 5.85
CA LEU A 116 -23.14 -2.92 6.55
C LEU A 116 -24.50 -2.22 6.73
N ILE A 117 -24.51 -0.95 7.15
CA ILE A 117 -25.75 -0.17 7.28
C ILE A 117 -26.45 -0.09 5.92
N PHE A 118 -25.73 0.26 4.87
CA PHE A 118 -26.24 0.33 3.50
C PHE A 118 -26.80 -1.02 3.03
N TRP A 119 -26.01 -2.10 3.16
CA TRP A 119 -26.36 -3.45 2.71
C TRP A 119 -27.65 -3.94 3.34
N TYR A 120 -27.80 -3.82 4.67
CA TYR A 120 -29.01 -4.30 5.35
C TYR A 120 -30.25 -3.41 5.09
N GLN A 121 -30.07 -2.12 4.81
CA GLN A 121 -31.19 -1.23 4.46
C GLN A 121 -31.67 -1.41 3.01
N TRP A 122 -30.75 -1.60 2.07
CA TRP A 122 -31.06 -1.70 0.64
C TRP A 122 -31.33 -3.13 0.19
N PHE A 123 -30.68 -4.11 0.84
CA PHE A 123 -30.76 -5.53 0.53
C PHE A 123 -30.93 -6.36 1.83
N PRO A 124 -32.09 -6.23 2.51
CA PRO A 124 -32.36 -6.98 3.72
C PRO A 124 -32.38 -8.49 3.42
N CYS A 125 -31.82 -9.28 4.34
CA CYS A 125 -31.88 -10.73 4.22
C CYS A 125 -33.35 -11.18 4.23
N PRO A 126 -33.80 -11.98 3.23
CA PRO A 126 -35.16 -12.49 3.21
C PRO A 126 -35.49 -13.27 4.49
N GLU A 127 -36.71 -13.12 4.99
CA GLU A 127 -37.22 -13.89 6.13
C GLU A 127 -37.64 -15.29 5.69
N TRP A 128 -36.66 -16.11 5.30
CA TRP A 128 -36.92 -17.52 4.99
C TRP A 128 -37.20 -18.31 6.28
N GLN A 129 -38.21 -19.19 6.23
CA GLN A 129 -38.54 -20.14 7.29
C GLN A 129 -37.53 -21.30 7.32
N LEU A 130 -36.29 -21.00 7.71
CA LEU A 130 -35.20 -21.97 7.81
C LEU A 130 -34.97 -22.39 9.26
N PRO A 131 -34.44 -23.60 9.51
CA PRO A 131 -33.91 -23.99 10.81
C PRO A 131 -32.88 -22.96 11.34
N PRO A 132 -32.76 -22.78 12.66
CA PRO A 132 -31.97 -21.69 13.26
C PRO A 132 -30.50 -21.71 12.82
N VAL A 133 -29.91 -22.91 12.71
CA VAL A 133 -28.52 -23.08 12.25
C VAL A 133 -28.36 -22.64 10.79
N LEU A 134 -29.26 -23.08 9.92
CA LEU A 134 -29.21 -22.73 8.50
C LEU A 134 -29.47 -21.23 8.29
N ARG A 135 -30.39 -20.64 9.07
CA ARG A 135 -30.62 -19.19 9.08
C ARG A 135 -29.37 -18.41 9.49
N ALA A 136 -28.64 -18.89 10.50
CA ALA A 136 -27.39 -18.27 10.92
C ALA A 136 -26.31 -18.34 9.81
N VAL A 137 -26.16 -19.51 9.17
CA VAL A 137 -25.23 -19.69 8.03
C VAL A 137 -25.58 -18.77 6.87
N VAL A 138 -26.86 -18.71 6.47
CA VAL A 138 -27.33 -17.80 5.40
C VAL A 138 -27.08 -16.34 5.78
N SER A 139 -27.34 -15.95 7.02
CA SER A 139 -27.07 -14.58 7.49
C SER A 139 -25.58 -14.23 7.46
N LEU A 140 -24.70 -15.18 7.79
CA LEU A 140 -23.25 -14.99 7.72
C LEU A 140 -22.77 -14.86 6.28
N ILE A 141 -23.27 -15.72 5.38
CA ILE A 141 -22.99 -15.61 3.94
C ILE A 141 -23.46 -14.25 3.41
N HIS A 142 -24.68 -13.83 3.77
CA HIS A 142 -25.24 -12.55 3.38
C HIS A 142 -24.40 -11.36 3.86
N LEU A 143 -23.97 -11.40 5.13
CA LEU A 143 -23.10 -10.39 5.72
C LEU A 143 -21.74 -10.34 5.02
N GLN A 144 -21.10 -11.50 4.81
CA GLN A 144 -19.79 -11.58 4.19
C GLN A 144 -19.84 -11.15 2.72
N LEU A 145 -20.91 -11.50 1.99
CA LEU A 145 -21.12 -11.06 0.61
C LEU A 145 -21.26 -9.55 0.54
N GLY A 146 -22.10 -8.96 1.40
CA GLY A 146 -22.28 -7.51 1.46
C GLY A 146 -20.99 -6.76 1.74
N ILE A 147 -20.23 -7.17 2.77
CA ILE A 147 -18.93 -6.56 3.07
C ILE A 147 -17.95 -6.72 1.92
N THR A 148 -17.84 -7.92 1.34
CA THR A 148 -16.86 -8.21 0.26
C THR A 148 -17.15 -7.36 -0.98
N LEU A 149 -18.40 -7.26 -1.40
CA LEU A 149 -18.80 -6.49 -2.58
C LEU A 149 -18.68 -4.98 -2.35
N LEU A 150 -19.13 -4.49 -1.19
CA LEU A 150 -19.22 -3.04 -0.96
C LEU A 150 -17.88 -2.42 -0.52
N LEU A 151 -16.98 -3.19 0.10
CA LEU A 151 -15.63 -2.72 0.42
C LEU A 151 -14.64 -2.85 -0.73
N MET A 152 -15.02 -3.52 -1.82
CA MET A 152 -14.14 -3.78 -2.96
C MET A 152 -13.43 -2.52 -3.49
N PRO A 153 -14.10 -1.35 -3.68
CA PRO A 153 -13.41 -0.14 -4.15
C PRO A 153 -12.34 0.35 -3.18
N VAL A 154 -12.64 0.34 -1.88
CA VAL A 154 -11.71 0.78 -0.84
C VAL A 154 -10.51 -0.16 -0.76
N GLN A 155 -10.74 -1.48 -0.89
CA GLN A 155 -9.67 -2.47 -0.89
C GLN A 155 -8.76 -2.33 -2.11
N ILE A 156 -9.32 -2.16 -3.31
CA ILE A 156 -8.53 -2.01 -4.55
C ILE A 156 -7.69 -0.73 -4.52
N VAL A 157 -8.25 0.39 -4.06
CA VAL A 157 -7.50 1.66 -3.99
C VAL A 157 -6.37 1.61 -2.96
N ILE A 158 -6.53 0.87 -1.87
CA ILE A 158 -5.52 0.80 -0.79
C ILE A 158 -4.46 -0.27 -1.07
N PHE A 159 -4.89 -1.44 -1.55
CA PHE A 159 -4.04 -2.62 -1.65
C PHE A 159 -3.71 -3.03 -3.09
N HIS A 160 -4.26 -2.36 -4.11
CA HIS A 160 -4.05 -2.65 -5.53
C HIS A 160 -4.47 -4.07 -5.96
N GLY A 161 -5.36 -4.70 -5.20
CA GLY A 161 -5.79 -6.06 -5.46
C GLY A 161 -6.92 -6.53 -4.56
N ILE A 162 -7.42 -7.73 -4.83
CA ILE A 162 -8.47 -8.40 -4.08
C ILE A 162 -8.07 -9.84 -3.77
N SER A 163 -8.57 -10.36 -2.65
CA SER A 163 -8.40 -11.76 -2.28
C SER A 163 -9.72 -12.53 -2.46
N LEU A 164 -9.78 -13.41 -3.46
CA LEU A 164 -10.95 -14.28 -3.68
C LEU A 164 -11.15 -15.27 -2.54
N THR A 165 -10.05 -15.79 -2.00
CA THR A 165 -10.08 -16.73 -0.88
C THR A 165 -10.48 -16.08 0.44
N SER A 166 -10.41 -14.75 0.55
CA SER A 166 -10.82 -14.01 1.75
C SER A 166 -12.29 -14.24 2.11
N PHE A 167 -13.18 -14.40 1.12
CA PHE A 167 -14.59 -14.68 1.38
C PHE A 167 -14.77 -15.99 2.19
N ILE A 168 -14.17 -17.07 1.71
CA ILE A 168 -14.24 -18.40 2.35
C ILE A 168 -13.48 -18.38 3.67
N ALA A 169 -12.30 -17.78 3.69
CA ALA A 169 -11.47 -17.66 4.88
C ALA A 169 -12.23 -16.92 6.00
N ASN A 170 -12.86 -15.79 5.71
CA ASN A 170 -13.59 -15.00 6.70
C ASN A 170 -14.86 -15.71 7.19
N LEU A 171 -15.55 -16.45 6.31
CA LEU A 171 -16.74 -17.22 6.67
C LEU A 171 -16.45 -18.27 7.75
N LEU A 172 -15.26 -18.88 7.73
CA LEU A 172 -14.82 -19.87 8.71
C LEU A 172 -14.07 -19.24 9.89
N ALA A 173 -13.16 -18.31 9.61
CA ALA A 173 -12.26 -17.72 10.60
C ALA A 173 -12.99 -16.81 11.58
N ILE A 174 -13.91 -15.96 11.11
CA ILE A 174 -14.60 -15.00 11.99
C ILE A 174 -15.42 -15.72 13.06
N PRO A 175 -16.29 -16.70 12.75
CA PRO A 175 -17.05 -17.40 13.78
C PRO A 175 -16.16 -18.21 14.73
N LEU A 176 -15.15 -18.93 14.20
CA LEU A 176 -14.25 -19.74 15.00
C LEU A 176 -13.47 -18.88 16.01
N VAL A 177 -12.86 -17.78 15.56
CA VAL A 177 -12.11 -16.89 16.43
C VAL A 177 -13.03 -16.19 17.43
N THR A 178 -14.17 -15.66 16.98
CA THR A 178 -15.06 -14.84 17.81
C THR A 178 -15.80 -15.66 18.86
N PHE A 179 -16.30 -16.85 18.51
CA PHE A 179 -17.17 -17.64 19.39
C PHE A 179 -16.47 -18.82 20.06
N ILE A 180 -15.26 -19.20 19.64
CA ILE A 180 -14.51 -20.30 20.25
C ILE A 180 -13.20 -19.77 20.83
N THR A 181 -12.30 -19.27 20.00
CA THR A 181 -10.93 -18.91 20.44
C THR A 181 -10.93 -17.79 21.49
N VAL A 182 -11.58 -16.66 21.21
CA VAL A 182 -11.58 -15.49 22.11
C VAL A 182 -12.24 -15.81 23.46
N PRO A 183 -13.42 -16.46 23.52
CA PRO A 183 -14.00 -16.91 24.79
C PRO A 183 -13.09 -17.85 25.58
N LEU A 184 -12.41 -18.79 24.92
CA LEU A 184 -11.47 -19.71 25.59
C LEU A 184 -10.29 -18.95 26.19
N ILE A 185 -9.72 -17.99 25.45
CA ILE A 185 -8.63 -17.13 25.95
C ILE A 185 -9.10 -16.29 27.13
N LEU A 186 -10.24 -15.61 27.03
CA LEU A 186 -10.79 -14.81 28.12
C LEU A 186 -11.10 -15.65 29.36
N ALA A 187 -11.65 -16.86 29.18
CA ALA A 187 -11.90 -17.79 30.26
C ALA A 187 -10.58 -18.27 30.90
N ALA A 188 -9.58 -18.62 30.10
CA ALA A 188 -8.26 -19.02 30.60
C ALA A 188 -7.62 -17.90 31.44
N MET A 189 -7.72 -16.64 31.00
CA MET A 189 -7.22 -15.48 31.75
C MET A 189 -7.93 -15.29 33.10
N VAL A 190 -9.25 -15.49 33.15
CA VAL A 190 -10.01 -15.43 34.42
C VAL A 190 -9.65 -16.59 35.34
N VAL A 191 -9.50 -17.79 34.79
CA VAL A 191 -9.14 -19.00 35.54
C VAL A 191 -7.71 -18.93 36.09
N HIS A 192 -6.79 -18.33 35.35
CA HIS A 192 -5.43 -18.06 35.80
C HIS A 192 -5.42 -17.27 37.12
N LEU A 193 -6.36 -16.33 37.30
CA LEU A 193 -6.50 -15.56 38.54
C LEU A 193 -7.12 -16.36 39.70
N SER A 194 -7.85 -17.46 39.43
CA SER A 194 -8.55 -18.25 40.45
C SER A 194 -7.81 -19.53 40.88
N GLY A 195 -6.75 -19.93 40.16
CA GLY A 195 -5.79 -20.95 40.58
C GLY A 195 -5.99 -22.43 40.17
N PRO A 196 -7.09 -22.89 39.52
CA PRO A 196 -7.18 -24.29 39.10
C PRO A 196 -6.36 -24.54 37.81
N LEU A 197 -5.08 -24.84 37.99
CA LEU A 197 -4.08 -25.01 36.92
C LEU A 197 -4.49 -25.99 35.81
N ILE A 198 -5.16 -27.09 36.17
CA ILE A 198 -5.60 -28.12 35.20
C ILE A 198 -6.65 -27.54 34.24
N LEU A 199 -7.60 -26.77 34.77
CA LEU A 199 -8.63 -26.12 33.97
C LEU A 199 -8.03 -25.03 33.07
N GLU A 200 -7.09 -24.25 33.62
CA GLU A 200 -6.35 -23.23 32.88
C GLU A 200 -5.62 -23.84 31.66
N GLN A 201 -4.83 -24.90 31.90
CA GLN A 201 -4.09 -25.61 30.84
C GLN A 201 -5.02 -26.21 29.80
N GLY A 202 -6.16 -26.78 30.23
CA GLY A 202 -7.18 -27.29 29.32
C GLY A 202 -7.76 -26.19 28.40
N LEU A 203 -8.07 -25.01 28.95
CA LEU A 203 -8.58 -23.88 28.18
C LEU A 203 -7.53 -23.33 27.20
N TRP A 204 -6.28 -23.18 27.63
CA TRP A 204 -5.18 -22.77 26.74
C TRP A 204 -4.95 -23.80 25.62
N PHE A 205 -4.97 -25.09 25.93
CA PHE A 205 -4.82 -26.15 24.94
C PHE A 205 -5.96 -26.11 23.91
N LEU A 206 -7.21 -25.93 24.33
CA LEU A 206 -8.34 -25.81 23.42
C LEU A 206 -8.24 -24.55 22.55
N ALA A 207 -7.81 -23.42 23.12
CA ALA A 207 -7.57 -22.19 22.36
C ALA A 207 -6.49 -22.39 21.30
N ASP A 208 -5.34 -23.00 21.67
CA ASP A 208 -4.27 -23.38 20.74
C ASP A 208 -4.77 -24.30 19.63
N ARG A 209 -5.46 -25.39 19.98
CA ARG A 209 -6.01 -26.33 18.99
C ARG A 209 -7.01 -25.66 18.04
N SER A 210 -7.82 -24.71 18.53
CA SER A 210 -8.75 -23.96 17.69
C SER A 210 -8.02 -23.11 16.65
N LEU A 211 -6.93 -22.45 17.04
CA LEU A 211 -6.08 -21.67 16.12
C LEU A 211 -5.27 -22.57 15.19
N ALA A 212 -4.77 -23.70 15.68
CA ALA A 212 -4.04 -24.67 14.87
C ALA A 212 -4.92 -25.24 13.76
N LEU A 213 -6.18 -25.58 14.08
CA LEU A 213 -7.16 -26.01 13.09
C LEU A 213 -7.44 -24.91 12.05
N LEU A 214 -7.57 -23.66 12.50
CA LEU A 214 -7.76 -22.52 11.61
C LEU A 214 -6.58 -22.35 10.65
N PHE A 215 -5.35 -22.33 11.17
CA PHE A 215 -4.15 -22.14 10.35
C PHE A 215 -3.90 -23.30 9.41
N TRP A 216 -4.19 -24.53 9.83
CA TRP A 216 -4.18 -25.68 8.96
C TRP A 216 -5.14 -25.50 7.78
N GLY A 217 -6.40 -25.11 8.04
CA GLY A 217 -7.38 -24.86 6.99
C GLY A 217 -7.01 -23.68 6.07
N LEU A 218 -6.49 -22.58 6.63
CA LEU A 218 -6.07 -21.42 5.85
C LEU A 218 -4.85 -21.72 4.96
N LYS A 219 -3.90 -22.54 5.42
CA LYS A 219 -2.72 -22.95 4.64
C LYS A 219 -3.11 -23.88 3.48
N SER A 220 -4.22 -24.59 3.58
CA SER A 220 -4.75 -25.43 2.50
C SER A 220 -5.50 -24.66 1.41
N LEU A 221 -5.81 -23.37 1.63
CA LEU A 221 -6.43 -22.55 0.60
C LEU A 221 -5.40 -22.17 -0.47
N PRO A 222 -5.77 -22.15 -1.76
CA PRO A 222 -4.88 -21.71 -2.82
C PRO A 222 -4.52 -20.24 -2.67
N GLU A 223 -3.42 -19.81 -3.30
CA GLU A 223 -3.16 -18.39 -3.48
C GLU A 223 -4.33 -17.75 -4.24
N GLY A 224 -5.00 -16.80 -3.59
CA GLY A 224 -6.22 -16.18 -4.12
C GLY A 224 -6.08 -14.68 -4.33
N TRP A 225 -4.86 -14.16 -4.30
CA TRP A 225 -4.60 -12.74 -4.51
C TRP A 225 -4.61 -12.43 -6.01
N ILE A 226 -5.43 -11.44 -6.40
CA ILE A 226 -5.50 -10.95 -7.77
C ILE A 226 -5.13 -9.47 -7.75
N ASN A 227 -4.06 -9.14 -8.47
CA ASN A 227 -3.67 -7.75 -8.70
C ASN A 227 -4.67 -7.09 -9.68
N ILE A 228 -5.12 -5.89 -9.33
CA ILE A 228 -6.06 -5.12 -10.13
C ILE A 228 -5.37 -3.83 -10.55
N ALA A 229 -5.19 -3.66 -11.86
CA ALA A 229 -4.60 -2.45 -12.41
C ALA A 229 -5.53 -1.22 -12.26
N GLU A 230 -4.94 -0.03 -12.26
CA GLU A 230 -5.62 1.26 -12.10
C GLU A 230 -6.77 1.46 -13.10
N CYS A 231 -6.63 0.94 -14.33
CA CYS A 231 -7.66 1.06 -15.36
C CYS A 231 -8.97 0.33 -14.99
N TRP A 232 -8.91 -0.67 -14.11
CA TRP A 232 -10.06 -1.40 -13.59
C TRP A 232 -10.67 -0.79 -12.32
N GLN A 233 -10.05 0.24 -11.74
CA GLN A 233 -10.47 0.82 -10.45
C GLN A 233 -11.94 1.25 -10.47
N TRP A 234 -12.42 1.80 -11.57
CA TRP A 234 -13.80 2.29 -11.67
C TRP A 234 -14.82 1.15 -11.74
N LEU A 235 -14.45 0.00 -12.33
CA LEU A 235 -15.30 -1.19 -12.33
C LEU A 235 -15.50 -1.78 -10.92
N SER A 236 -14.61 -1.48 -9.97
CA SER A 236 -14.79 -1.90 -8.57
C SER A 236 -16.07 -1.37 -7.94
N PHE A 237 -16.60 -0.23 -8.42
CA PHE A 237 -17.87 0.33 -7.97
C PHE A 237 -19.09 -0.34 -8.59
N SER A 238 -18.91 -1.32 -9.48
CA SER A 238 -20.02 -2.01 -10.15
C SER A 238 -21.00 -2.69 -9.18
N PRO A 239 -20.61 -3.27 -8.03
CA PRO A 239 -21.59 -3.82 -7.09
C PRO A 239 -22.51 -2.74 -6.52
N TRP A 240 -21.95 -1.58 -6.13
CA TRP A 240 -22.74 -0.43 -5.68
C TRP A 240 -23.71 0.04 -6.77
N PHE A 241 -23.19 0.23 -7.99
CA PHE A 241 -23.97 0.69 -9.12
C PHE A 241 -25.13 -0.26 -9.45
N LEU A 242 -24.85 -1.57 -9.55
CA LEU A 242 -25.86 -2.60 -9.86
C LEU A 242 -26.95 -2.68 -8.78
N LEU A 243 -26.57 -2.59 -7.50
CA LEU A 243 -27.53 -2.58 -6.40
C LEU A 243 -28.46 -1.37 -6.46
N VAL A 244 -27.92 -0.18 -6.75
CA VAL A 244 -28.71 1.05 -6.87
C VAL A 244 -29.64 0.97 -8.09
N VAL A 245 -29.13 0.52 -9.23
CA VAL A 245 -29.92 0.36 -10.47
C VAL A 245 -31.07 -0.64 -10.28
N TRP A 246 -30.78 -1.78 -9.63
CA TRP A 246 -31.78 -2.79 -9.32
C TRP A 246 -32.84 -2.26 -8.33
N ARG A 247 -32.42 -1.68 -7.21
CA ARG A 247 -33.32 -1.22 -6.13
C ARG A 247 -34.27 -0.12 -6.59
N LEU A 248 -33.79 0.80 -7.41
CA LEU A 248 -34.59 1.91 -7.95
C LEU A 248 -35.36 1.52 -9.22
N ASN A 249 -35.27 0.27 -9.68
CA ASN A 249 -35.77 -0.16 -10.99
C ASN A 249 -35.31 0.75 -12.15
N ALA A 250 -34.13 1.37 -11.99
CA ALA A 250 -33.59 2.35 -12.94
C ALA A 250 -33.32 1.73 -14.31
N TRP A 251 -33.08 0.43 -14.38
CA TRP A 251 -32.91 -0.30 -15.64
C TRP A 251 -34.19 -0.32 -16.50
N ARG A 252 -35.38 -0.14 -15.90
CA ARG A 252 -36.65 -0.01 -16.63
C ARG A 252 -37.01 1.44 -16.92
N THR A 253 -36.77 2.33 -15.96
CA THR A 253 -37.19 3.74 -16.04
C THR A 253 -36.17 4.63 -16.75
N LEU A 254 -34.88 4.34 -16.61
CA LEU A 254 -33.75 5.13 -17.10
C LEU A 254 -32.65 4.24 -17.73
N PRO A 255 -32.97 3.37 -18.71
CA PRO A 255 -32.01 2.42 -19.28
C PRO A 255 -30.80 3.11 -19.92
N ALA A 256 -31.00 4.25 -20.58
CA ALA A 256 -29.92 5.02 -21.19
C ALA A 256 -28.89 5.51 -20.16
N MET A 257 -29.34 5.96 -18.98
CA MET A 257 -28.43 6.36 -17.89
C MET A 257 -27.67 5.16 -17.32
N CYS A 258 -28.31 4.00 -17.22
CA CYS A 258 -27.66 2.79 -16.75
C CYS A 258 -26.53 2.34 -17.70
N VAL A 259 -26.81 2.37 -19.01
CA VAL A 259 -25.81 2.07 -20.04
C VAL A 259 -24.69 3.12 -20.03
N ALA A 260 -25.02 4.41 -19.98
CA ALA A 260 -24.02 5.47 -19.92
C ALA A 260 -23.14 5.34 -18.67
N GLY A 261 -23.72 5.06 -17.50
CA GLY A 261 -22.98 4.81 -16.26
C GLY A 261 -22.01 3.64 -16.38
N GLY A 262 -22.47 2.50 -16.91
CA GLY A 262 -21.62 1.34 -17.16
C GLY A 262 -20.49 1.64 -18.16
N LEU A 263 -20.79 2.35 -19.26
CA LEU A 263 -19.78 2.75 -20.26
C LEU A 263 -18.74 3.70 -19.67
N LEU A 264 -19.14 4.66 -18.82
CA LEU A 264 -18.23 5.58 -18.14
C LEU A 264 -17.28 4.83 -17.20
N MET A 265 -17.75 3.79 -16.50
CA MET A 265 -16.90 2.96 -15.65
C MET A 265 -15.86 2.17 -16.47
N CYS A 266 -16.21 1.77 -17.69
CA CYS A 266 -15.30 1.08 -18.62
C CYS A 266 -14.40 2.01 -19.44
N TRP A 267 -14.64 3.33 -19.41
CA TRP A 267 -13.89 4.32 -20.20
C TRP A 267 -12.36 4.19 -20.12
N PRO A 268 -11.74 4.00 -18.93
CA PRO A 268 -10.29 3.88 -18.82
C PRO A 268 -9.72 2.69 -19.60
N LEU A 269 -10.49 1.62 -19.79
CA LEU A 269 -10.07 0.42 -20.53
C LEU A 269 -9.90 0.69 -22.03
N TRP A 270 -10.51 1.77 -22.55
CA TRP A 270 -10.42 2.16 -23.96
C TRP A 270 -9.35 3.22 -24.23
N GLN A 271 -8.71 3.76 -23.20
CA GLN A 271 -7.59 4.69 -23.39
C GLN A 271 -6.37 3.92 -23.87
N LYS A 272 -6.05 4.03 -25.16
CA LYS A 272 -4.81 3.49 -25.70
C LYS A 272 -3.62 4.37 -25.30
N PRO A 273 -2.47 3.78 -24.94
CA PRO A 273 -1.22 4.54 -24.79
C PRO A 273 -0.94 5.31 -26.08
N ARG A 274 -0.49 6.56 -25.95
CA ARG A 274 -0.07 7.35 -27.11
C ARG A 274 1.26 6.76 -27.63
N PRO A 275 1.36 6.40 -28.92
CA PRO A 275 2.51 5.65 -29.44
C PRO A 275 3.83 6.44 -29.40
N ASP A 276 3.75 7.78 -29.43
CA ASP A 276 4.91 8.68 -29.45
C ASP A 276 5.33 9.17 -28.06
N GLU A 277 4.70 8.65 -27.00
CA GLU A 277 5.02 9.04 -25.63
C GLU A 277 5.75 7.92 -24.90
N TRP A 278 6.74 8.30 -24.10
CA TRP A 278 7.41 7.41 -23.16
C TRP A 278 7.56 8.11 -21.82
N GLN A 279 7.72 7.31 -20.77
CA GLN A 279 7.64 7.78 -19.41
C GLN A 279 8.84 7.29 -18.63
N LEU A 280 9.31 8.14 -17.74
CA LEU A 280 10.34 7.81 -16.77
C LEU A 280 9.77 8.02 -15.38
N TYR A 281 9.94 7.03 -14.51
CA TYR A 281 9.53 7.08 -13.12
C TYR A 281 10.77 6.93 -12.25
N MET A 282 10.99 7.87 -11.34
CA MET A 282 11.86 7.68 -10.18
C MET A 282 10.98 7.29 -9.01
N LEU A 283 11.05 6.02 -8.61
CA LEU A 283 10.22 5.50 -7.53
C LEU A 283 10.78 5.96 -6.17
N ASP A 284 9.89 6.26 -5.22
CA ASP A 284 10.28 6.58 -3.84
C ASP A 284 10.51 5.28 -3.06
N VAL A 285 11.67 4.64 -3.30
CA VAL A 285 12.08 3.38 -2.63
C VAL A 285 12.76 3.60 -1.28
N GLY A 286 12.72 4.83 -0.76
CA GLY A 286 13.51 5.20 0.40
C GLY A 286 15.01 5.25 0.07
N GLN A 287 15.83 4.50 0.82
CA GLN A 287 17.26 4.44 0.57
C GLN A 287 17.51 3.51 -0.61
N GLY A 288 18.21 4.00 -1.63
CA GLY A 288 18.51 3.26 -2.84
C GLY A 288 17.97 3.91 -4.10
N LEU A 289 17.99 3.16 -5.20
CA LEU A 289 17.58 3.62 -6.53
C LEU A 289 16.68 2.59 -7.21
N ALA A 290 15.57 3.06 -7.78
CA ALA A 290 14.79 2.30 -8.73
C ALA A 290 14.13 3.27 -9.72
N MET A 291 14.49 3.13 -11.00
CA MET A 291 13.89 3.89 -12.09
C MET A 291 13.12 2.95 -13.01
N VAL A 292 11.98 3.40 -13.52
CA VAL A 292 11.20 2.67 -14.53
C VAL A 292 11.15 3.49 -15.81
N ILE A 293 11.62 2.92 -16.91
CA ILE A 293 11.45 3.46 -18.26
C ILE A 293 10.28 2.71 -18.89
N ALA A 294 9.16 3.39 -19.14
CA ALA A 294 7.94 2.77 -19.63
C ALA A 294 7.53 3.30 -21.00
N ARG A 295 7.08 2.39 -21.87
CA ARG A 295 6.51 2.70 -23.19
C ARG A 295 5.61 1.55 -23.64
N ASN A 296 4.44 1.85 -24.22
CA ASN A 296 3.51 0.86 -24.78
C ASN A 296 3.12 -0.28 -23.82
N GLY A 297 2.96 0.01 -22.53
CA GLY A 297 2.62 -1.01 -21.51
C GLY A 297 3.78 -1.93 -21.12
N LYS A 298 4.99 -1.68 -21.63
CA LYS A 298 6.22 -2.39 -21.28
C LYS A 298 7.15 -1.51 -20.45
N ALA A 299 8.03 -2.13 -19.68
CA ALA A 299 8.96 -1.43 -18.81
C ALA A 299 10.39 -2.01 -18.85
N ILE A 300 11.38 -1.13 -18.73
CA ILE A 300 12.76 -1.47 -18.34
C ILE A 300 13.01 -0.87 -16.96
N LEU A 301 13.54 -1.67 -16.04
CA LEU A 301 13.97 -1.21 -14.73
C LEU A 301 15.44 -0.82 -14.78
N TYR A 302 15.81 0.24 -14.07
CA TYR A 302 17.19 0.57 -13.75
C TYR A 302 17.33 0.60 -12.22
N ASP A 303 18.04 -0.39 -11.69
CA ASP A 303 18.09 -0.77 -10.28
C ASP A 303 16.73 -1.17 -9.66
N THR A 304 16.78 -1.80 -8.49
CA THR A 304 15.65 -2.49 -7.84
C THR A 304 15.55 -2.16 -6.34
N GLY A 305 16.15 -1.06 -5.88
CA GLY A 305 16.07 -0.58 -4.50
C GLY A 305 16.72 -1.50 -3.45
N LEU A 306 16.41 -1.23 -2.17
CA LEU A 306 16.98 -1.89 -1.00
C LEU A 306 16.28 -3.21 -0.62
N ALA A 307 17.06 -4.15 -0.08
CA ALA A 307 16.58 -5.32 0.67
C ALA A 307 17.00 -5.27 2.14
N TRP A 308 16.19 -5.86 3.02
CA TRP A 308 16.39 -5.96 4.46
C TRP A 308 15.90 -7.33 4.97
N PRO A 309 16.14 -7.73 6.23
CA PRO A 309 15.88 -9.11 6.69
C PRO A 309 14.44 -9.61 6.54
N GLU A 310 13.47 -8.70 6.49
CA GLU A 310 12.04 -9.00 6.48
C GLU A 310 11.37 -8.74 5.12
N GLY A 311 12.13 -8.29 4.11
CA GLY A 311 11.58 -8.02 2.78
C GLY A 311 12.49 -7.15 1.90
N ASP A 312 12.00 -6.81 0.73
CA ASP A 312 12.73 -5.99 -0.24
C ASP A 312 11.82 -5.03 -1.00
N SER A 313 12.44 -4.03 -1.63
CA SER A 313 11.76 -3.01 -2.42
C SER A 313 11.03 -3.58 -3.63
N GLY A 314 11.51 -4.70 -4.18
CA GLY A 314 10.86 -5.46 -5.25
C GLY A 314 9.47 -5.92 -4.84
N GLN A 315 9.40 -6.72 -3.78
CA GLN A 315 8.16 -7.29 -3.25
C GLN A 315 7.20 -6.24 -2.71
N GLN A 316 7.71 -5.26 -1.95
CA GLN A 316 6.84 -4.32 -1.23
C GLN A 316 6.37 -3.13 -2.07
N LEU A 317 7.13 -2.74 -3.09
CA LEU A 317 6.86 -1.51 -3.84
C LEU A 317 6.87 -1.72 -5.35
N ILE A 318 7.95 -2.23 -5.94
CA ILE A 318 8.13 -2.24 -7.40
C ILE A 318 7.13 -3.17 -8.09
N ILE A 319 6.96 -4.40 -7.61
CA ILE A 319 6.04 -5.38 -8.20
C ILE A 319 4.58 -4.91 -8.09
N PRO A 320 4.06 -4.51 -6.90
CA PRO A 320 2.71 -3.95 -6.80
C PRO A 320 2.51 -2.71 -7.68
N TRP A 321 3.52 -1.85 -7.78
CA TRP A 321 3.47 -0.64 -8.58
C TRP A 321 3.39 -0.94 -10.08
N LEU A 322 4.20 -1.87 -10.60
CA LEU A 322 4.15 -2.30 -12.00
C LEU A 322 2.77 -2.89 -12.35
N HIS A 323 2.23 -3.75 -11.48
CA HIS A 323 0.88 -4.29 -11.68
C HIS A 323 -0.21 -3.21 -11.64
N TRP A 324 -0.14 -2.27 -10.70
CA TRP A 324 -1.08 -1.16 -10.61
C TRP A 324 -1.08 -0.32 -11.89
N HIS A 325 0.09 -0.01 -12.43
CA HIS A 325 0.23 0.75 -13.67
C HIS A 325 0.07 -0.09 -14.95
N ASN A 326 -0.26 -1.38 -14.84
CA ASN A 326 -0.40 -2.31 -15.96
C ASN A 326 0.85 -2.35 -16.87
N LEU A 327 2.02 -2.36 -16.23
CA LEU A 327 3.32 -2.40 -16.90
C LEU A 327 3.94 -3.79 -16.77
N GLU A 328 4.35 -4.36 -17.90
CA GLU A 328 5.07 -5.62 -17.95
C GLU A 328 6.57 -5.34 -18.10
N PRO A 329 7.41 -5.72 -17.12
CA PRO A 329 8.85 -5.54 -17.26
C PRO A 329 9.39 -6.50 -18.33
N GLU A 330 10.35 -6.04 -19.13
CA GLU A 330 11.05 -6.84 -20.13
C GLU A 330 12.54 -7.00 -19.82
N GLY A 331 13.11 -6.08 -19.03
CA GLY A 331 14.46 -6.25 -18.53
C GLY A 331 14.84 -5.32 -17.39
N VAL A 332 16.00 -5.64 -16.79
CA VAL A 332 16.59 -4.92 -15.68
C VAL A 332 18.02 -4.53 -16.03
N ILE A 333 18.35 -3.25 -15.86
CA ILE A 333 19.71 -2.75 -15.88
C ILE A 333 20.13 -2.58 -14.42
N LEU A 334 21.08 -3.38 -13.96
CA LEU A 334 21.64 -3.25 -12.63
C LEU A 334 22.94 -2.44 -12.73
N SER A 335 22.98 -1.31 -12.02
CA SER A 335 24.13 -0.43 -12.00
C SER A 335 25.33 -1.13 -11.36
N HIS A 336 25.20 -1.64 -10.14
CA HIS A 336 26.27 -2.33 -9.41
C HIS A 336 25.70 -3.26 -8.32
N GLU A 337 26.58 -3.90 -7.54
CA GLU A 337 26.23 -5.01 -6.64
C GLU A 337 25.69 -4.62 -5.25
N HIS A 338 25.61 -3.33 -4.90
CA HIS A 338 25.18 -2.93 -3.56
C HIS A 338 23.68 -3.18 -3.32
N LEU A 339 23.35 -3.44 -2.06
CA LEU A 339 22.05 -3.97 -1.66
C LEU A 339 20.90 -2.98 -1.87
N ASP A 340 21.19 -1.67 -1.87
CA ASP A 340 20.27 -0.56 -2.17
C ASP A 340 20.02 -0.33 -3.67
N HIS A 341 20.67 -1.14 -4.52
CA HIS A 341 20.47 -1.16 -5.96
C HIS A 341 19.98 -2.51 -6.47
N ARG A 342 20.49 -3.63 -5.92
CA ARG A 342 20.11 -4.97 -6.36
C ARG A 342 19.02 -5.63 -5.51
N GLY A 343 18.62 -5.00 -4.40
CA GLY A 343 17.89 -5.64 -3.32
C GLY A 343 16.59 -6.32 -3.77
N GLY A 344 15.82 -5.68 -4.65
CA GLY A 344 14.57 -6.24 -5.17
C GLY A 344 14.71 -7.20 -6.35
N LEU A 345 15.93 -7.48 -6.83
CA LEU A 345 16.13 -8.23 -8.09
C LEU A 345 15.58 -9.66 -8.00
N ASP A 346 15.87 -10.39 -6.92
CA ASP A 346 15.48 -11.79 -6.78
C ASP A 346 13.95 -11.94 -6.72
N SER A 347 13.27 -11.06 -5.98
CA SER A 347 11.81 -11.00 -5.92
C SER A 347 11.16 -10.68 -7.26
N ILE A 348 11.78 -9.79 -8.06
CA ILE A 348 11.32 -9.46 -9.41
C ILE A 348 11.47 -10.66 -10.35
N LEU A 349 12.61 -11.35 -10.31
CA LEU A 349 12.88 -12.54 -11.14
C LEU A 349 12.00 -13.73 -10.76
N HIS A 350 11.57 -13.82 -9.50
CA HIS A 350 10.61 -14.83 -9.07
C HIS A 350 9.26 -14.69 -9.80
N ILE A 351 8.82 -13.45 -10.05
CA ILE A 351 7.57 -13.18 -10.79
C ILE A 351 7.78 -13.21 -12.31
N TRP A 352 8.89 -12.65 -12.80
CA TRP A 352 9.23 -12.59 -14.21
C TRP A 352 10.59 -13.24 -14.50
N PRO A 353 10.67 -14.58 -14.57
CA PRO A 353 11.93 -15.30 -14.71
C PRO A 353 12.61 -15.13 -16.08
N MET A 354 11.88 -14.61 -17.09
CA MET A 354 12.37 -14.43 -18.46
C MET A 354 12.97 -13.04 -18.73
N LEU A 355 13.08 -12.17 -17.70
CA LEU A 355 13.68 -10.84 -17.85
C LEU A 355 15.14 -10.97 -18.28
N TRP A 356 15.55 -10.21 -19.29
CA TRP A 356 16.97 -10.02 -19.52
C TRP A 356 17.54 -9.09 -18.45
N ILE A 357 18.77 -9.38 -18.00
CA ILE A 357 19.48 -8.54 -17.03
C ILE A 357 20.73 -8.01 -17.72
N ARG A 358 20.99 -6.71 -17.59
CA ARG A 358 22.24 -6.07 -18.01
C ARG A 358 22.98 -5.56 -16.79
N SER A 359 24.25 -5.91 -16.63
CA SER A 359 25.07 -5.34 -15.56
C SER A 359 26.55 -5.38 -15.90
N PRO A 360 27.40 -4.65 -15.17
CA PRO A 360 28.85 -4.70 -15.36
C PRO A 360 29.52 -5.83 -14.57
N LEU A 361 28.75 -6.67 -13.86
CA LEU A 361 29.23 -7.61 -12.84
C LEU A 361 29.73 -8.94 -13.40
N ASN A 362 29.52 -9.21 -14.69
CA ASN A 362 29.82 -10.48 -15.36
C ASN A 362 29.22 -11.71 -14.64
N TRP A 363 28.05 -11.55 -14.02
CA TRP A 363 27.32 -12.66 -13.41
C TRP A 363 26.66 -13.54 -14.49
N GLU A 364 26.37 -14.78 -14.13
CA GLU A 364 25.70 -15.71 -15.02
C GLU A 364 24.35 -15.14 -15.47
N HIS A 365 24.00 -15.33 -16.74
CA HIS A 365 22.78 -14.79 -17.36
C HIS A 365 22.68 -13.26 -17.46
N HIS A 366 23.69 -12.52 -17.01
CA HIS A 366 23.75 -11.07 -17.22
C HIS A 366 24.40 -10.76 -18.57
N GLN A 367 23.68 -10.00 -19.40
CA GLN A 367 24.25 -9.34 -20.56
C GLN A 367 25.20 -8.21 -20.10
N PRO A 368 26.28 -7.94 -20.86
CA PRO A 368 27.23 -6.92 -20.47
C PRO A 368 26.60 -5.53 -20.51
N CYS A 369 26.89 -4.73 -19.48
CA CYS A 369 26.79 -3.28 -19.55
C CYS A 369 28.19 -2.68 -19.42
N VAL A 370 28.78 -2.37 -20.57
CA VAL A 370 30.11 -1.76 -20.67
C VAL A 370 30.09 -0.71 -21.77
N ARG A 371 31.01 0.25 -21.70
CA ARG A 371 31.12 1.35 -22.67
C ARG A 371 31.15 0.83 -24.10
N GLY A 372 30.31 1.43 -24.94
CA GLY A 372 30.24 1.16 -26.37
C GLY A 372 29.07 0.25 -26.75
N GLU A 373 28.52 -0.49 -25.79
CA GLU A 373 27.26 -1.22 -25.99
C GLU A 373 26.11 -0.26 -26.28
N ALA A 374 25.29 -0.60 -27.26
CA ALA A 374 24.09 0.13 -27.59
C ALA A 374 23.00 -0.82 -28.08
N TRP A 375 21.76 -0.55 -27.71
CA TRP A 375 20.60 -1.34 -28.14
C TRP A 375 19.38 -0.46 -28.31
N GLN A 376 18.34 -1.01 -28.94
CA GLN A 376 17.06 -0.34 -29.10
C GLN A 376 15.98 -1.10 -28.34
N TRP A 377 15.05 -0.36 -27.76
CA TRP A 377 13.88 -0.91 -27.10
C TRP A 377 12.69 0.02 -27.33
N GLN A 378 11.61 -0.49 -27.92
CA GLN A 378 10.40 0.29 -28.21
C GLN A 378 10.70 1.63 -28.90
N GLY A 379 11.67 1.70 -29.82
CA GLY A 379 12.08 2.93 -30.50
C GLY A 379 12.95 3.89 -29.68
N LEU A 380 13.25 3.59 -28.42
CA LEU A 380 14.24 4.29 -27.62
C LEU A 380 15.63 3.68 -27.83
N ARG A 381 16.65 4.53 -27.93
CA ARG A 381 18.05 4.10 -28.01
C ARG A 381 18.68 4.12 -26.63
N PHE A 382 19.27 3.00 -26.25
CA PHE A 382 20.08 2.87 -25.06
C PHE A 382 21.56 2.81 -25.46
N SER A 383 22.42 3.49 -24.71
CA SER A 383 23.88 3.39 -24.89
C SER A 383 24.60 3.39 -23.54
N ALA A 384 25.45 2.38 -23.33
CA ALA A 384 26.27 2.28 -22.15
C ALA A 384 27.57 3.10 -22.31
N HIS A 385 27.89 3.87 -21.27
CA HIS A 385 29.00 4.83 -21.25
C HIS A 385 30.11 4.47 -20.24
N TRP A 386 29.78 3.65 -19.27
CA TRP A 386 30.67 3.19 -18.20
C TRP A 386 30.15 1.85 -17.64
N PRO A 387 31.00 0.95 -17.12
CA PRO A 387 32.46 1.00 -17.05
C PRO A 387 33.15 0.78 -18.40
N LEU A 388 34.47 0.98 -18.45
CA LEU A 388 35.28 0.50 -19.57
C LEU A 388 35.29 -1.03 -19.62
N GLN A 389 35.34 -1.60 -20.81
CA GLN A 389 35.54 -3.04 -20.97
C GLN A 389 36.87 -3.45 -20.32
N GLY A 390 36.83 -4.47 -19.46
CA GLY A 390 37.99 -4.93 -18.69
C GLY A 390 38.40 -3.99 -17.54
N SER A 391 37.51 -3.09 -17.09
CA SER A 391 37.81 -2.27 -15.91
C SER A 391 37.93 -3.13 -14.64
N ASN A 392 38.83 -2.71 -13.75
CA ASN A 392 39.03 -3.30 -12.41
C ASN A 392 38.34 -2.48 -11.30
N ASP A 393 37.48 -1.52 -11.66
CA ASP A 393 36.68 -0.78 -10.69
C ASP A 393 35.71 -1.73 -9.95
N LYS A 394 35.29 -1.34 -8.73
CA LYS A 394 34.40 -2.14 -7.87
C LYS A 394 33.36 -1.26 -7.18
N GLY A 395 32.26 -1.85 -6.73
CA GLY A 395 31.16 -1.16 -6.06
C GLY A 395 30.66 0.02 -6.89
N ASN A 396 30.41 1.14 -6.21
CA ASN A 396 29.95 2.41 -6.78
C ASN A 396 30.63 2.82 -8.10
N ASN A 397 31.97 2.78 -8.13
CA ASN A 397 32.75 3.20 -9.30
C ASN A 397 32.70 2.22 -10.47
N HIS A 398 32.11 1.04 -10.30
CA HIS A 398 31.83 0.08 -11.37
C HIS A 398 30.41 0.20 -11.93
N SER A 399 29.62 1.17 -11.46
CA SER A 399 28.22 1.39 -11.88
C SER A 399 28.04 1.42 -13.40
N CYS A 400 27.07 0.70 -13.92
CA CYS A 400 26.69 0.72 -15.32
C CYS A 400 25.98 2.04 -15.67
N VAL A 401 26.68 2.97 -16.34
CA VAL A 401 26.11 4.26 -16.75
C VAL A 401 25.46 4.11 -18.11
N VAL A 402 24.18 4.41 -18.22
CA VAL A 402 23.38 4.24 -19.44
C VAL A 402 22.66 5.53 -19.80
N LYS A 403 22.72 5.91 -21.07
CA LYS A 403 21.88 6.96 -21.64
C LYS A 403 20.69 6.34 -22.35
N VAL A 404 19.49 6.89 -22.13
CA VAL A 404 18.25 6.55 -22.83
C VAL A 404 17.81 7.77 -23.65
N ASP A 405 17.60 7.60 -24.95
CA ASP A 405 17.44 8.69 -25.92
C ASP A 405 16.31 8.38 -26.91
N ASP A 406 15.40 9.35 -27.13
CA ASP A 406 14.29 9.27 -28.10
C ASP A 406 14.57 10.03 -29.41
N GLY A 407 15.78 10.57 -29.58
CA GLY A 407 16.22 11.44 -30.67
C GLY A 407 16.11 12.94 -30.38
N THR A 408 15.29 13.34 -29.41
CA THR A 408 15.04 14.75 -29.03
C THR A 408 15.36 15.00 -27.55
N ASN A 409 14.91 14.11 -26.69
CA ASN A 409 15.09 14.13 -25.26
C ASN A 409 15.82 12.87 -24.81
N SER A 410 16.55 13.01 -23.71
CA SER A 410 17.28 11.87 -23.14
C SER A 410 17.52 12.01 -21.65
N ILE A 411 17.74 10.88 -21.00
CA ILE A 411 18.22 10.81 -19.62
C ILE A 411 19.54 10.06 -19.55
N LEU A 412 20.47 10.57 -18.73
CA LEU A 412 21.65 9.83 -18.30
C LEU A 412 21.42 9.22 -16.92
N LEU A 413 21.44 7.89 -16.84
CA LEU A 413 21.35 7.10 -15.62
C LEU A 413 22.77 6.72 -15.20
N THR A 414 23.20 7.18 -14.02
CA THR A 414 24.60 7.11 -13.59
C THR A 414 24.87 6.05 -12.55
N GLY A 415 23.82 5.54 -11.88
CA GLY A 415 23.99 4.74 -10.67
C GLY A 415 24.76 5.55 -9.65
N ASP A 416 25.78 4.93 -9.08
CA ASP A 416 26.54 5.46 -7.96
C ASP A 416 27.98 5.80 -8.30
N ILE A 417 28.30 6.06 -9.57
CA ILE A 417 29.65 6.51 -9.94
C ILE A 417 30.09 7.70 -9.07
N GLU A 418 31.32 7.64 -8.57
CA GLU A 418 31.94 8.72 -7.81
C GLU A 418 32.93 9.48 -8.69
N ALA A 419 33.47 10.57 -8.17
CA ALA A 419 34.40 11.45 -8.88
C ALA A 419 35.54 10.72 -9.64
N PRO A 420 36.16 9.63 -9.11
CA PRO A 420 37.15 8.86 -9.88
C PRO A 420 36.58 8.21 -11.14
N ALA A 421 35.42 7.57 -11.05
CA ALA A 421 34.73 6.98 -12.22
C ALA A 421 34.24 8.06 -13.17
N GLU A 422 33.71 9.18 -12.66
CA GLU A 422 33.32 10.33 -13.48
C GLU A 422 34.48 10.87 -14.32
N GLN A 423 35.65 11.07 -13.70
CA GLN A 423 36.83 11.56 -14.38
C GLN A 423 37.32 10.57 -15.45
N LYS A 424 37.41 9.27 -15.13
CA LYS A 424 37.77 8.22 -16.09
C LYS A 424 36.72 8.11 -17.21
N MET A 425 35.45 8.35 -16.89
CA MET A 425 34.37 8.34 -17.86
C MET A 425 34.59 9.44 -18.90
N LEU A 426 34.93 10.65 -18.43
CA LEU A 426 35.08 11.85 -19.25
C LEU A 426 36.44 11.99 -19.97
N SER A 427 37.51 11.39 -19.45
CA SER A 427 38.91 11.62 -19.87
C SER A 427 39.24 11.24 -21.31
N ARG A 428 38.40 10.46 -21.99
CA ARG A 428 38.64 10.01 -23.38
C ARG A 428 37.79 10.75 -24.42
N TYR A 429 37.51 12.04 -24.20
CA TYR A 429 36.75 12.92 -25.10
C TYR A 429 35.37 12.37 -25.51
N TRP A 430 34.74 11.56 -24.67
CA TRP A 430 33.47 10.92 -25.03
C TRP A 430 32.33 11.96 -25.02
N GLN A 431 31.89 12.40 -26.20
CA GLN A 431 30.94 13.52 -26.35
C GLN A 431 29.46 13.14 -26.15
N GLN A 432 29.14 11.87 -25.92
CA GLN A 432 27.74 11.40 -25.95
C GLN A 432 27.03 11.36 -24.58
N VAL A 433 27.59 11.99 -23.54
CA VAL A 433 26.95 12.06 -22.20
C VAL A 433 25.98 13.23 -22.04
N GLN A 434 25.85 14.09 -23.05
CA GLN A 434 24.85 15.16 -23.03
C GLN A 434 23.45 14.57 -22.92
N ALA A 435 22.68 15.05 -21.96
CA ALA A 435 21.32 14.58 -21.74
C ALA A 435 20.40 15.66 -21.21
N THR A 436 19.11 15.57 -21.53
CA THR A 436 18.08 16.50 -21.06
C THR A 436 17.89 16.40 -19.54
N LEU A 437 17.89 15.17 -19.01
CA LEU A 437 17.82 14.87 -17.59
C LEU A 437 19.04 14.08 -17.13
N LEU A 438 19.38 14.21 -15.85
CA LEU A 438 20.43 13.45 -15.19
C LEU A 438 19.89 12.82 -13.92
N GLN A 439 20.04 11.51 -13.76
CA GLN A 439 19.96 10.91 -12.43
C GLN A 439 21.23 11.29 -11.67
N VAL A 440 21.06 11.88 -10.48
CA VAL A 440 22.15 12.37 -9.66
C VAL A 440 22.94 11.18 -9.11
N PRO A 441 24.26 11.08 -9.39
CA PRO A 441 25.04 9.94 -8.95
C PRO A 441 25.10 9.79 -7.43
N HIS A 442 25.10 8.56 -6.94
CA HIS A 442 25.39 8.21 -5.56
C HIS A 442 24.50 8.95 -4.56
N HIS A 443 23.21 8.99 -4.85
CA HIS A 443 22.16 9.65 -4.05
C HIS A 443 22.43 11.14 -3.71
N GLY A 444 23.35 11.79 -4.43
CA GLY A 444 23.80 13.15 -4.12
C GLY A 444 24.88 13.24 -3.04
N SER A 445 25.72 12.21 -2.90
CA SER A 445 26.90 12.19 -2.03
C SER A 445 27.95 13.23 -2.42
N ASN A 446 28.69 13.73 -1.44
CA ASN A 446 29.83 14.63 -1.68
C ASN A 446 30.99 13.96 -2.43
N THR A 447 30.99 12.63 -2.56
CA THR A 447 31.99 11.87 -3.32
C THR A 447 31.71 11.88 -4.83
N SER A 448 30.54 12.36 -5.26
CA SER A 448 30.10 12.37 -6.66
C SER A 448 29.66 13.77 -7.13
N SER A 449 29.12 13.81 -8.34
CA SER A 449 28.57 14.99 -9.00
C SER A 449 29.64 16.08 -9.21
N SER A 450 30.79 15.72 -9.76
CA SER A 450 31.86 16.67 -10.05
C SER A 450 31.41 17.73 -11.06
N LEU A 451 31.96 18.94 -10.95
CA LEU A 451 31.63 20.03 -11.87
C LEU A 451 31.85 19.67 -13.36
N PRO A 452 32.95 18.97 -13.74
CA PRO A 452 33.12 18.50 -15.12
C PRO A 452 32.00 17.57 -15.61
N LEU A 453 31.47 16.68 -14.77
CA LEU A 453 30.33 15.84 -15.14
C LEU A 453 29.09 16.70 -15.40
N ILE A 454 28.72 17.53 -14.44
CA ILE A 454 27.51 18.37 -14.51
C ILE A 454 27.53 19.27 -15.75
N GLN A 455 28.68 19.90 -16.02
CA GLN A 455 28.88 20.76 -17.18
C GLN A 455 28.86 19.99 -18.50
N ARG A 456 29.40 18.76 -18.52
CA ARG A 456 29.42 17.96 -19.75
C ARG A 456 28.05 17.38 -20.10
N VAL A 457 27.28 16.98 -19.09
CA VAL A 457 25.89 16.54 -19.29
C VAL A 457 25.03 17.69 -19.81
N ASN A 458 25.26 18.91 -19.31
CA ASN A 458 24.57 20.14 -19.73
C ASN A 458 23.04 19.98 -19.83
N GLY A 459 22.46 19.29 -18.85
CA GLY A 459 21.04 19.00 -18.77
C GLY A 459 20.23 20.12 -18.13
N LYS A 460 18.91 19.89 -18.04
CA LYS A 460 17.94 20.85 -17.49
C LYS A 460 17.42 20.43 -16.11
N VAL A 461 17.45 19.14 -15.79
CA VAL A 461 16.86 18.59 -14.56
C VAL A 461 17.78 17.54 -13.96
N ALA A 462 17.92 17.59 -12.63
CA ALA A 462 18.67 16.64 -11.82
C ALA A 462 17.69 15.89 -10.90
N LEU A 463 17.64 14.55 -11.03
CA LEU A 463 16.76 13.65 -10.27
C LEU A 463 17.56 12.90 -9.21
N ALA A 464 17.30 13.14 -7.93
CA ALA A 464 17.99 12.47 -6.82
C ALA A 464 17.05 11.52 -6.05
N SER A 465 17.39 10.24 -6.04
CA SER A 465 16.72 9.24 -5.19
C SER A 465 17.46 9.15 -3.85
N ALA A 466 16.75 9.38 -2.75
CA ALA A 466 17.24 9.22 -1.40
C ALA A 466 16.08 9.01 -0.41
N SER A 467 16.35 8.45 0.76
CA SER A 467 15.35 8.40 1.83
C SER A 467 15.27 9.72 2.59
N ARG A 468 14.05 10.04 3.07
CA ARG A 468 13.83 11.08 4.07
C ARG A 468 14.46 10.65 5.39
N TYR A 469 15.27 11.51 6.01
CA TYR A 469 16.00 11.25 7.26
C TYR A 469 16.99 10.07 7.20
N ASN A 470 17.85 10.04 6.19
CA ASN A 470 18.92 9.04 6.14
C ASN A 470 20.12 9.43 7.01
N ALA A 471 20.83 8.42 7.53
CA ALA A 471 21.98 8.59 8.41
C ALA A 471 23.16 9.34 7.75
N TRP A 472 23.22 9.34 6.41
CA TRP A 472 24.28 9.96 5.62
C TRP A 472 24.00 11.42 5.26
N ARG A 473 22.83 11.96 5.63
CA ARG A 473 22.39 13.33 5.32
C ARG A 473 22.42 13.63 3.82
N LEU A 474 22.02 12.65 3.01
CA LEU A 474 21.91 12.76 1.56
C LEU A 474 20.51 13.24 1.14
N PRO A 475 20.34 13.92 0.00
CA PRO A 475 21.41 14.48 -0.84
C PRO A 475 22.15 15.60 -0.10
N SER A 476 23.46 15.75 -0.35
CA SER A 476 24.23 16.81 0.29
C SER A 476 23.84 18.18 -0.25
N ASN A 477 23.65 19.16 0.65
CA ASN A 477 23.41 20.56 0.29
C ASN A 477 24.47 21.12 -0.66
N LYS A 478 25.74 20.71 -0.53
CA LYS A 478 26.82 21.13 -1.44
C LYS A 478 26.59 20.64 -2.86
N VAL A 479 26.11 19.40 -3.03
CA VAL A 479 25.81 18.81 -4.34
C VAL A 479 24.58 19.47 -4.94
N LYS A 480 23.49 19.60 -4.17
CA LYS A 480 22.27 20.30 -4.60
C LYS A 480 22.58 21.71 -5.11
N HIS A 481 23.33 22.49 -4.32
CA HIS A 481 23.73 23.85 -4.71
C HIS A 481 24.60 23.87 -5.98
N ARG A 482 25.50 22.89 -6.14
CA ARG A 482 26.32 22.78 -7.36
C ARG A 482 25.47 22.59 -8.62
N TYR A 483 24.43 21.75 -8.55
CA TYR A 483 23.48 21.58 -9.66
C TYR A 483 22.69 22.85 -9.95
N GLN A 484 22.17 23.50 -8.92
CA GLN A 484 21.41 24.75 -9.05
C GLN A 484 22.26 25.87 -9.68
N LEU A 485 23.53 26.01 -9.28
CA LEU A 485 24.46 26.96 -9.88
C LEU A 485 24.76 26.66 -11.36
N GLN A 486 24.59 25.41 -11.81
CA GLN A 486 24.70 25.04 -13.22
C GLN A 486 23.35 25.08 -13.96
N GLY A 487 22.30 25.65 -13.36
CA GLY A 487 21.01 25.87 -13.99
C GLY A 487 20.09 24.66 -14.01
N TYR A 488 20.41 23.59 -13.27
CA TYR A 488 19.53 22.42 -13.18
C TYR A 488 18.35 22.69 -12.24
N GLN A 489 17.15 22.33 -12.68
CA GLN A 489 16.03 22.12 -11.76
C GLN A 489 16.31 20.88 -10.92
N TRP A 490 16.41 21.06 -9.61
CA TRP A 490 16.65 19.96 -8.66
C TRP A 490 15.34 19.33 -8.21
N ILE A 491 15.27 18.01 -8.28
CA ILE A 491 14.11 17.20 -7.85
C ILE A 491 14.61 16.01 -7.06
N ASP A 492 14.00 15.76 -5.90
CA ASP A 492 14.38 14.64 -5.05
C ASP A 492 13.17 13.93 -4.41
N THR A 493 13.31 12.62 -4.21
CA THR A 493 12.24 11.79 -3.60
C THR A 493 11.93 12.17 -2.14
N PRO A 494 12.88 12.60 -1.28
CA PRO A 494 12.57 13.05 0.07
C PRO A 494 11.54 14.17 0.13
N HIS A 495 11.55 15.11 -0.82
CA HIS A 495 10.59 16.23 -0.85
C HIS A 495 9.36 15.93 -1.70
N GLN A 496 9.55 15.32 -2.87
CA GLN A 496 8.52 15.24 -3.91
C GLN A 496 7.81 13.88 -3.96
N GLY A 497 8.37 12.86 -3.30
CA GLY A 497 7.96 11.46 -3.46
C GLY A 497 8.32 10.92 -4.83
N GLN A 498 7.54 9.96 -5.34
CA GLN A 498 7.73 9.46 -6.70
C GLN A 498 7.69 10.62 -7.70
N THR A 499 8.64 10.64 -8.63
CA THR A 499 8.69 11.62 -9.72
C THR A 499 8.42 10.93 -11.05
N THR A 500 7.48 11.47 -11.83
CA THR A 500 7.14 11.00 -13.17
C THR A 500 7.51 12.07 -14.19
N VAL A 501 8.21 11.67 -15.24
CA VAL A 501 8.53 12.50 -16.40
C VAL A 501 7.87 11.89 -17.62
N ASN A 502 6.96 12.64 -18.24
CA ASN A 502 6.31 12.25 -19.49
C ASN A 502 7.02 12.96 -20.64
N PHE A 503 7.52 12.19 -21.60
CA PHE A 503 8.14 12.69 -22.82
C PHE A 503 7.15 12.55 -23.98
N SER A 504 7.04 13.60 -24.79
CA SER A 504 6.14 13.68 -25.94
C SER A 504 6.77 14.50 -27.06
N ALA A 505 6.16 14.51 -28.24
CA ALA A 505 6.58 15.36 -29.35
C ALA A 505 6.57 16.88 -29.03
N GLN A 506 5.78 17.30 -28.02
CA GLN A 506 5.68 18.69 -27.59
C GLN A 506 6.73 19.08 -26.53
N GLY A 507 7.58 18.13 -26.12
CA GLY A 507 8.55 18.28 -25.05
C GLY A 507 8.27 17.33 -23.89
N TRP A 508 8.80 17.66 -22.71
CA TRP A 508 8.68 16.85 -21.50
C TRP A 508 7.99 17.60 -20.38
N ARG A 509 7.28 16.87 -19.52
CA ARG A 509 6.60 17.40 -18.33
C ARG A 509 6.89 16.54 -17.12
N ILE A 510 7.21 17.19 -16.01
CA ILE A 510 7.44 16.54 -14.72
C ILE A 510 6.23 16.71 -13.82
N SER A 511 5.86 15.64 -13.13
CA SER A 511 4.86 15.60 -12.09
C SER A 511 5.36 14.75 -10.93
N SER A 512 5.27 15.27 -9.72
CA SER A 512 5.61 14.55 -8.50
C SER A 512 4.38 14.09 -7.73
N LEU A 513 4.57 13.05 -6.92
CA LEU A 513 3.51 12.48 -6.10
C LEU A 513 2.92 13.51 -5.14
N ARG A 514 3.77 14.28 -4.45
CA ARG A 514 3.34 15.13 -3.34
C ARG A 514 2.84 16.52 -3.77
N GLU A 515 3.23 17.01 -4.94
CA GLU A 515 2.82 18.34 -5.41
C GLU A 515 1.75 18.30 -6.51
N GLN A 516 1.86 17.39 -7.49
CA GLN A 516 0.98 17.42 -8.68
C GLN A 516 0.02 16.23 -8.78
N ILE A 517 0.43 15.03 -8.37
CA ILE A 517 -0.41 13.82 -8.52
C ILE A 517 -1.37 13.68 -7.33
N LEU A 518 -0.86 13.78 -6.11
CA LEU A 518 -1.62 13.60 -4.88
C LEU A 518 -1.28 14.71 -3.87
N PRO A 519 -1.62 15.98 -4.17
CA PRO A 519 -1.35 17.10 -3.28
C PRO A 519 -2.16 16.94 -2.00
N ARG A 520 -1.46 16.88 -0.86
CA ARG A 520 -2.07 16.84 0.46
C ARG A 520 -1.43 17.88 1.36
N TRP A 521 -2.25 18.55 2.17
CA TRP A 521 -1.79 19.63 3.04
C TRP A 521 -0.67 19.17 3.98
N TYR A 522 -0.71 17.92 4.44
CA TYR A 522 0.28 17.35 5.36
C TYR A 522 1.56 16.83 4.69
N HIS A 523 1.65 16.81 3.35
CA HIS A 523 2.92 16.53 2.65
C HIS A 523 3.92 17.68 2.80
N GLN A 524 3.46 18.86 3.24
CA GLN A 524 4.31 20.00 3.55
C GLN A 524 5.21 19.71 4.75
N TRP A 525 6.36 20.35 4.78
CA TRP A 525 7.33 20.20 5.86
C TRP A 525 6.90 21.08 7.04
N PHE A 526 6.23 20.48 8.02
CA PHE A 526 5.87 21.17 9.27
C PHE A 526 6.97 20.97 10.31
N GLY A 527 7.65 22.05 10.69
CA GLY A 527 8.60 22.05 11.81
C GLY A 527 9.87 21.22 11.61
N VAL A 528 10.22 20.90 10.35
CA VAL A 528 11.42 20.14 9.98
C VAL A 528 12.28 20.99 9.03
N PRO A 529 13.61 21.03 9.21
CA PRO A 529 14.52 21.70 8.25
C PRO A 529 14.31 21.17 6.83
N VAL A 530 14.46 21.99 5.79
CA VAL A 530 14.31 21.57 4.37
C VAL A 530 15.41 20.59 3.95
N ASP A 531 16.39 20.33 4.80
CA ASP A 531 17.48 19.40 4.60
C ASP A 531 17.40 18.22 5.57
N ASN A 532 18.09 17.13 5.22
CA ASN A 532 18.22 15.94 6.07
C ASN A 532 19.23 16.15 7.23
N GLY A 533 19.44 17.41 7.68
CA GLY A 533 20.23 17.78 8.86
C GLY A 533 21.64 18.28 8.63
#